data_AF-T1AGG3-F1
#
_entry.id   AF-T1AGG3-F1
#
_cell.length_a   1.000
_cell.length_b   1.000
_cell.length_c   1.000
_cell.angle_alpha   90.00
_cell.angle_beta   90.00
_cell.angle_gamma   90.00
#
_symmetry.space_group_name_H-M   'P 1'
#
loop_
_entity.id
_entity.type
_entity.pdbx_description
1 polymer ?
#
loop_
_entity_poly.entity_id
_entity_poly.type
_entity_poly.pdbx_seq_one_letter_code
_entity_poly.pdbx_strand_id
1 'polypeptide(L)'
;MRNGGNHYGPTAGILPLREHVAARYVRWDRTTSSSNVIITASGSEALMSAALALYDPGDEVLVPNPGFVLYGPHARLAGAIPVPYSLTEARKFQPDLAELERLVTPKTRAIVVNSPSNPTGGMFTPRTVDRIVAFAQAHDLVIVSDEVYDEIVYEGEFVSFVGEERSRRRRELVLEDVRRHR
;
A
#
# COMPACT_ATOMS: atom_id res chain seq x y z
N MET A 1 1.80 35.74 3.85
CA MET A 1 0.69 34.77 3.86
C MET A 1 -0.35 35.22 4.87
N ARG A 2 -1.66 35.05 4.61
CA ARG A 2 -2.71 35.76 5.38
C ARG A 2 -2.95 35.23 6.81
N ASN A 3 -2.50 34.01 7.16
CA ASN A 3 -2.81 33.36 8.46
C ASN A 3 -1.60 32.69 9.16
N GLY A 4 -0.36 33.03 8.82
CA GLY A 4 0.84 32.50 9.52
C GLY A 4 1.13 31.00 9.39
N GLY A 5 0.43 30.27 8.50
CA GLY A 5 0.63 28.83 8.25
C GLY A 5 1.88 28.50 7.40
N ASN A 6 3.01 29.13 7.70
CA ASN A 6 4.24 29.06 6.89
C ASN A 6 5.51 28.78 7.71
N HIS A 7 5.33 28.25 8.92
CA HIS A 7 6.40 27.75 9.76
C HIS A 7 6.48 26.22 9.67
N TYR A 8 7.57 25.64 10.14
CA TYR A 8 7.70 24.18 10.25
C TYR A 8 6.60 23.61 11.16
N GLY A 9 5.96 22.54 10.68
CA GLY A 9 5.04 21.73 11.47
C GLY A 9 5.73 20.51 12.08
N PRO A 10 4.98 19.66 12.80
CA PRO A 10 5.47 18.37 13.27
C PRO A 10 5.91 17.49 12.09
N THR A 11 6.96 16.68 12.28
CA THR A 11 7.54 15.80 11.25
C THR A 11 6.51 14.87 10.60
N ALA A 12 5.58 14.33 11.40
CA ALA A 12 4.56 13.41 10.89
C ALA A 12 3.35 14.12 10.24
N GLY A 13 3.32 15.44 10.22
CA GLY A 13 2.19 16.26 9.77
C GLY A 13 1.42 16.92 10.91
N ILE A 14 0.66 17.97 10.59
CA ILE A 14 -0.18 18.66 11.56
C ILE A 14 -1.30 17.75 12.08
N LEU A 15 -1.60 17.84 13.38
CA LEU A 15 -2.59 16.98 14.03
C LEU A 15 -3.98 17.01 13.35
N PRO A 16 -4.56 18.17 12.99
CA PRO A 16 -5.89 18.19 12.38
C PRO A 16 -5.96 17.42 11.05
N LEU A 17 -4.88 17.42 10.25
CA LEU A 17 -4.83 16.67 9.00
C LEU A 17 -4.73 15.16 9.26
N ARG A 18 -3.86 14.75 10.19
CA ARG A 18 -3.74 13.35 10.59
C ARG A 18 -5.03 12.78 11.18
N GLU A 19 -5.74 13.55 12.00
CA GLU A 19 -7.05 13.16 12.55
C GLU A 19 -8.10 13.01 11.44
N HIS A 20 -8.10 13.92 10.46
CA HIS A 20 -9.02 13.84 9.33
C HIS A 20 -8.79 12.59 8.48
N VAL A 21 -7.53 12.26 8.18
CA VAL A 21 -7.17 11.03 7.46
C VAL A 21 -7.53 9.80 8.28
N ALA A 22 -7.18 9.76 9.57
CA ALA A 22 -7.50 8.62 10.44
C ALA A 22 -9.02 8.35 10.51
N ALA A 23 -9.84 9.41 10.60
CA ALA A 23 -11.30 9.29 10.64
C ALA A 23 -11.89 8.60 9.39
N ARG A 24 -11.26 8.77 8.22
CA ARG A 24 -11.65 8.08 6.99
C ARG A 24 -11.43 6.56 7.07
N TYR A 25 -10.40 6.12 7.79
CA TYR A 25 -10.04 4.71 7.94
C TYR A 25 -10.80 3.96 9.03
N VAL A 26 -11.49 4.68 9.93
CA VAL A 26 -12.34 4.07 10.99
C VAL A 26 -13.44 3.16 10.42
N ARG A 27 -13.85 3.37 9.16
CA ARG A 27 -14.83 2.50 8.48
C ARG A 27 -14.33 1.08 8.23
N TRP A 28 -13.01 0.90 8.14
CA TRP A 28 -12.39 -0.42 7.98
C TRP A 28 -11.76 -0.91 9.28
N ASP A 29 -11.12 -0.03 10.05
CA ASP A 29 -10.51 -0.36 11.34
C ASP A 29 -10.76 0.74 12.36
N ARG A 30 -11.63 0.46 13.34
CA ARG A 30 -12.05 1.44 14.37
C ARG A 30 -10.95 1.79 15.35
N THR A 31 -9.83 1.08 15.34
CA THR A 31 -8.66 1.37 16.16
C THR A 31 -7.72 2.39 15.51
N THR A 32 -7.92 2.70 14.22
CA THR A 32 -7.11 3.69 13.51
C THR A 32 -7.22 5.05 14.15
N SER A 33 -6.08 5.64 14.50
CA SER A 33 -5.99 6.97 15.08
C SER A 33 -4.94 7.80 14.38
N SER A 34 -4.85 9.09 14.71
CA SER A 34 -3.85 9.97 14.14
C SER A 34 -2.41 9.46 14.36
N SER A 35 -2.15 8.66 15.39
CA SER A 35 -0.83 8.05 15.65
C SER A 35 -0.38 7.06 14.57
N ASN A 36 -1.32 6.49 13.82
CA ASN A 36 -1.06 5.59 12.70
C ASN A 36 -0.79 6.33 11.38
N VAL A 37 -0.90 7.67 11.36
CA VAL A 37 -0.86 8.46 10.12
C VAL A 37 0.42 9.30 10.06
N ILE A 38 1.12 9.21 8.93
CA ILE A 38 2.23 10.10 8.56
C ILE A 38 1.85 10.82 7.27
N ILE A 39 1.93 12.15 7.29
CA ILE A 39 1.73 12.97 6.09
C ILE A 39 3.07 13.15 5.39
N THR A 40 3.08 12.88 4.10
CA THR A 40 4.23 13.09 3.20
C THR A 40 3.86 14.11 2.12
N ALA A 41 4.84 14.59 1.37
CA ALA A 41 4.63 15.50 0.25
C ALA A 41 3.95 14.82 -0.95
N SER A 42 4.01 13.49 -1.06
CA SER A 42 3.33 12.72 -2.10
C SER A 42 3.28 11.22 -1.79
N GLY A 43 2.38 10.48 -2.43
CA GLY A 43 2.37 9.01 -2.40
C GLY A 43 3.70 8.39 -2.84
N SER A 44 4.43 9.02 -3.77
CA SER A 44 5.77 8.56 -4.19
C SER A 44 6.81 8.69 -3.07
N GLU A 45 6.79 9.79 -2.31
CA GLU A 45 7.66 9.94 -1.14
C GLU A 45 7.29 8.93 -0.04
N ALA A 46 6.00 8.69 0.19
CA ALA A 46 5.55 7.65 1.11
C ALA A 46 6.04 6.26 0.69
N LEU A 47 5.99 5.90 -0.60
CA LEU A 47 6.54 4.63 -1.11
C LEU A 47 8.05 4.53 -0.87
N MET A 48 8.79 5.60 -1.10
CA MET A 48 10.24 5.61 -0.87
C MET A 48 10.55 5.48 0.63
N SER A 49 9.85 6.23 1.48
CA SER A 49 10.00 6.18 2.94
C SER A 49 9.69 4.79 3.48
N ALA A 50 8.65 4.15 2.94
CA ALA A 50 8.30 2.76 3.22
C ALA A 50 9.44 1.82 2.86
N ALA A 51 9.97 1.92 1.64
CA ALA A 51 11.04 1.06 1.16
C ALA A 51 12.29 1.17 2.06
N LEU A 52 12.70 2.40 2.38
CA LEU A 52 13.85 2.66 3.25
C LEU A 52 13.66 2.20 4.69
N ALA A 53 12.41 2.13 5.17
CA ALA A 53 12.10 1.68 6.53
C ALA A 53 11.89 0.17 6.64
N LEU A 54 11.47 -0.50 5.56
CA LEU A 54 11.01 -1.88 5.57
C LEU A 54 12.03 -2.88 5.02
N TYR A 55 12.93 -2.44 4.15
CA TYR A 55 13.80 -3.33 3.37
C TYR A 55 15.27 -3.21 3.80
N ASP A 56 15.94 -4.35 3.84
CA ASP A 56 17.38 -4.46 4.01
C ASP A 56 18.07 -4.88 2.69
N PRO A 57 19.39 -4.64 2.54
CA PRO A 57 20.13 -5.09 1.37
C PRO A 57 20.01 -6.59 1.11
N GLY A 58 19.52 -6.93 -0.09
CA GLY A 58 19.33 -8.31 -0.54
C GLY A 58 17.98 -8.92 -0.20
N ASP A 59 17.09 -8.21 0.50
CA ASP A 59 15.68 -8.59 0.62
C ASP A 59 15.02 -8.68 -0.75
N GLU A 60 14.00 -9.53 -0.88
CA GLU A 60 13.17 -9.64 -2.08
C GLU A 60 11.80 -9.00 -1.83
N VAL A 61 11.32 -8.23 -2.80
CA VAL A 61 10.03 -7.54 -2.72
C VAL A 61 9.18 -7.92 -3.92
N LEU A 62 8.03 -8.56 -3.67
CA LEU A 62 7.09 -8.91 -4.73
C LEU A 62 6.42 -7.63 -5.26
N VAL A 63 6.55 -7.36 -6.56
CA VAL A 63 6.01 -6.14 -7.19
C VAL A 63 5.10 -6.49 -8.38
N PRO A 64 3.99 -5.76 -8.60
CA PRO A 64 3.08 -6.04 -9.70
C PRO A 64 3.74 -5.76 -11.06
N ASN A 65 3.48 -6.63 -12.04
CA ASN A 65 3.85 -6.43 -13.44
C ASN A 65 2.69 -6.79 -14.39
N PRO A 66 2.12 -5.81 -15.13
CA PRO A 66 2.45 -4.39 -15.11
C PRO A 66 2.07 -3.73 -13.78
N GLY A 67 2.77 -2.65 -13.43
CA GLY A 67 2.54 -1.88 -12.20
C GLY A 67 3.10 -0.48 -12.31
N PHE A 68 2.78 0.38 -11.35
CA PHE A 68 3.30 1.73 -11.31
C PHE A 68 4.83 1.74 -11.29
N VAL A 69 5.41 2.70 -12.03
CA VAL A 69 6.80 2.63 -12.48
C VAL A 69 7.83 2.69 -11.35
N LEU A 70 7.43 3.13 -10.16
CA LEU A 70 8.35 3.43 -9.05
C LEU A 70 8.55 2.27 -8.06
N TYR A 71 7.71 1.24 -8.03
CA TYR A 71 7.85 0.16 -7.03
C TYR A 71 9.20 -0.55 -7.12
N GLY A 72 9.59 -0.97 -8.33
CA GLY A 72 10.87 -1.64 -8.56
C GLY A 72 12.08 -0.73 -8.29
N PRO A 73 12.14 0.49 -8.85
CA PRO A 73 13.20 1.45 -8.55
C PRO A 73 13.34 1.79 -7.07
N HIS A 74 12.24 1.99 -6.32
CA HIS A 74 12.29 2.29 -4.89
C HIS A 74 12.84 1.10 -4.08
N ALA A 75 12.42 -0.13 -4.40
CA ALA A 75 12.98 -1.33 -3.80
C ALA A 75 14.51 -1.40 -4.02
N ARG A 76 14.97 -1.19 -5.26
CA ARG A 76 16.42 -1.19 -5.57
C ARG A 76 17.19 -0.09 -4.85
N LEU A 77 16.62 1.11 -4.74
CA LEU A 77 17.24 2.22 -4.02
C LEU A 77 17.39 1.94 -2.52
N ALA A 78 16.49 1.17 -1.93
CA ALA A 78 16.59 0.65 -0.57
C ALA A 78 17.50 -0.58 -0.43
N GLY A 79 18.13 -1.06 -1.53
CA GLY A 79 19.02 -2.22 -1.52
C GLY A 79 18.31 -3.58 -1.74
N ALA A 80 17.00 -3.59 -1.92
CA ALA A 80 16.21 -4.79 -2.16
C ALA A 80 16.15 -5.18 -3.65
N ILE A 81 15.73 -6.41 -3.90
CA ILE A 81 15.58 -7.03 -5.21
C ILE A 81 14.09 -7.10 -5.53
N PRO A 82 13.58 -6.30 -6.49
CA PRO A 82 12.20 -6.42 -6.91
C PRO A 82 11.99 -7.72 -7.70
N VAL A 83 11.04 -8.54 -7.25
CA VAL A 83 10.63 -9.80 -7.85
C VAL A 83 9.24 -9.60 -8.47
N PRO A 84 9.13 -9.49 -9.81
CA PRO A 84 7.85 -9.19 -10.45
C PRO A 84 6.89 -10.38 -10.38
N TYR A 85 5.61 -10.13 -10.10
CA TYR A 85 4.53 -11.10 -10.27
C TYR A 85 3.55 -10.64 -11.36
N SER A 86 3.00 -11.59 -12.10
CA SER A 86 2.25 -11.29 -13.33
C SER A 86 0.80 -10.92 -13.06
N LEU A 87 0.39 -9.78 -13.61
CA LEU A 87 -1.01 -9.37 -13.74
C LEU A 87 -1.37 -9.35 -15.23
N THR A 88 -2.37 -10.13 -15.62
CA THR A 88 -2.73 -10.28 -17.04
C THR A 88 -4.19 -9.93 -17.27
N GLU A 89 -4.49 -9.37 -18.44
CA GLU A 89 -5.86 -9.05 -18.85
C GLU A 89 -6.76 -10.30 -18.85
N ALA A 90 -6.22 -11.45 -19.28
CA ALA A 90 -6.93 -12.73 -19.28
C ALA A 90 -7.44 -13.15 -17.89
N ARG A 91 -6.78 -12.69 -16.82
CA ARG A 91 -7.20 -12.91 -15.41
C ARG A 91 -7.85 -11.68 -14.79
N LYS A 92 -8.27 -10.70 -15.61
CA LYS A 92 -8.78 -9.40 -15.17
C LYS A 92 -7.85 -8.70 -14.18
N PHE A 93 -6.54 -8.84 -14.41
CA PHE A 93 -5.48 -8.30 -13.56
C PHE A 93 -5.56 -8.74 -12.08
N GLN A 94 -6.16 -9.89 -11.78
CA GLN A 94 -6.04 -10.53 -10.47
C GLN A 94 -4.71 -11.30 -10.39
N PRO A 95 -4.01 -11.28 -9.25
CA PRO A 95 -2.79 -12.05 -9.06
C PRO A 95 -3.09 -13.56 -8.99
N ASP A 96 -2.18 -14.34 -9.55
CA ASP A 96 -2.17 -15.79 -9.41
C ASP A 96 -1.44 -16.18 -8.12
N LEU A 97 -2.19 -16.60 -7.10
CA LEU A 97 -1.61 -17.03 -5.83
C LEU A 97 -0.63 -18.20 -6.00
N ALA A 98 -0.86 -19.11 -6.95
CA ALA A 98 0.08 -20.21 -7.16
C ALA A 98 1.42 -19.72 -7.74
N GLU A 99 1.40 -18.64 -8.52
CA GLU A 99 2.60 -17.93 -8.96
C GLU A 99 3.31 -17.26 -7.78
N LEU A 100 2.58 -16.51 -6.95
CA LEU A 100 3.14 -15.87 -5.76
C LEU A 100 3.82 -16.87 -4.83
N GLU A 101 3.19 -18.02 -4.56
CA GLU A 101 3.77 -19.11 -3.75
C GLU A 101 5.11 -19.63 -4.31
N ARG A 102 5.29 -19.64 -5.64
CA ARG A 102 6.55 -20.08 -6.26
C ARG A 102 7.64 -19.00 -6.23
N LEU A 103 7.26 -17.73 -6.07
CA LEU A 103 8.19 -16.61 -6.03
C LEU A 103 8.73 -16.35 -4.62
N VAL A 104 8.06 -16.85 -3.58
CA VAL A 104 8.51 -16.67 -2.20
C VAL A 104 9.78 -17.46 -1.93
N THR A 105 10.74 -16.80 -1.30
CA THR A 105 11.97 -17.37 -0.77
C THR A 105 12.16 -16.91 0.69
N PRO A 106 13.14 -17.46 1.43
CA PRO A 106 13.49 -16.95 2.76
C PRO A 106 13.93 -15.47 2.79
N LYS A 107 14.19 -14.85 1.63
CA LYS A 107 14.54 -13.42 1.51
C LYS A 107 13.32 -12.55 1.20
N THR A 108 12.17 -13.13 0.88
CA THR A 108 10.98 -12.34 0.55
C THR A 108 10.49 -11.63 1.79
N ARG A 109 10.44 -10.29 1.72
CA ARG A 109 10.12 -9.43 2.86
C ARG A 109 8.76 -8.76 2.75
N ALA A 110 8.35 -8.42 1.54
CA ALA A 110 7.13 -7.66 1.32
C ALA A 110 6.48 -7.99 -0.02
N ILE A 111 5.19 -7.68 -0.11
CA ILE A 111 4.43 -7.61 -1.35
C ILE A 111 3.83 -6.21 -1.50
N VAL A 112 4.06 -5.61 -2.65
CA VAL A 112 3.39 -4.37 -3.04
C VAL A 112 2.12 -4.73 -3.79
N VAL A 113 1.00 -4.12 -3.43
CA VAL A 113 -0.28 -4.25 -4.13
C VAL A 113 -0.80 -2.87 -4.50
N ASN A 114 -1.43 -2.75 -5.66
CA ASN A 114 -2.01 -1.49 -6.12
C ASN A 114 -3.39 -1.75 -6.72
N SER A 115 -4.42 -1.27 -6.02
CA SER A 115 -5.82 -1.50 -6.36
C SER A 115 -6.64 -0.31 -5.87
N PRO A 116 -7.34 0.44 -6.74
CA PRO A 116 -7.32 0.32 -8.20
C PRO A 116 -5.93 0.56 -8.80
N SER A 117 -5.60 -0.21 -9.84
CA SER A 117 -4.24 -0.30 -10.38
C SER A 117 -3.93 0.81 -11.38
N ASN A 118 -2.75 1.41 -11.25
CA ASN A 118 -2.02 2.05 -12.35
C ASN A 118 -0.95 1.05 -12.86
N PRO A 119 -0.90 0.71 -14.17
CA PRO A 119 -1.59 1.36 -15.29
C PRO A 119 -2.90 0.70 -15.73
N THR A 120 -3.32 -0.39 -15.10
CA THR A 120 -4.32 -1.29 -15.72
C THR A 120 -5.77 -0.92 -15.47
N GLY A 121 -6.04 -0.09 -14.46
CA GLY A 121 -7.39 0.14 -13.93
C GLY A 121 -8.00 -1.07 -13.21
N GLY A 122 -7.28 -2.19 -13.11
CA GLY A 122 -7.75 -3.40 -12.44
C GLY A 122 -7.97 -3.18 -10.95
N MET A 123 -9.05 -3.74 -10.41
CA MET A 123 -9.40 -3.66 -8.99
C MET A 123 -9.49 -5.07 -8.39
N PHE A 124 -8.87 -5.28 -7.23
CA PHE A 124 -8.90 -6.56 -6.54
C PHE A 124 -10.27 -6.81 -5.93
N THR A 125 -10.75 -8.04 -6.08
CA THR A 125 -12.00 -8.47 -5.46
C THR A 125 -11.80 -8.67 -3.95
N PRO A 126 -12.88 -8.63 -3.12
CA PRO A 126 -12.77 -8.96 -1.69
C PRO A 126 -12.06 -10.30 -1.44
N ARG A 127 -12.41 -11.32 -2.22
CA ARG A 127 -11.79 -12.65 -2.15
C ARG A 127 -10.29 -12.61 -2.46
N THR A 128 -9.87 -11.78 -3.41
CA THR A 128 -8.46 -11.62 -3.75
C THR A 128 -7.70 -10.95 -2.62
N VAL A 129 -8.26 -9.86 -2.06
CA VAL A 129 -7.69 -9.19 -0.88
C VAL A 129 -7.49 -10.22 0.23
N ASP A 130 -8.54 -10.96 0.62
CA ASP A 130 -8.47 -11.98 1.68
C ASP A 130 -7.40 -13.07 1.41
N ARG A 131 -7.23 -13.46 0.15
CA ARG A 131 -6.22 -14.45 -0.22
C ARG A 131 -4.80 -13.91 -0.13
N ILE A 132 -4.55 -12.68 -0.58
CA ILE A 132 -3.22 -12.02 -0.46
C ILE A 132 -2.89 -11.79 1.00
N VAL A 133 -3.87 -11.34 1.77
CA VAL A 133 -3.85 -11.22 3.22
C VAL A 133 -3.40 -12.53 3.88
N ALA A 134 -4.05 -13.64 3.57
CA ALA A 134 -3.71 -14.94 4.14
C ALA A 134 -2.31 -15.42 3.69
N PHE A 135 -1.97 -15.20 2.43
CA PHE A 135 -0.66 -15.50 1.86
C PHE A 135 0.46 -14.73 2.58
N ALA A 136 0.33 -13.41 2.73
CA ALA A 136 1.32 -12.59 3.41
C ALA A 136 1.49 -13.02 4.87
N GLN A 137 0.39 -13.38 5.55
CA GLN A 137 0.44 -13.89 6.92
C GLN A 137 1.15 -15.25 7.02
N ALA A 138 0.91 -16.16 6.08
CA ALA A 138 1.54 -17.47 6.05
C ALA A 138 3.07 -17.40 5.87
N HIS A 139 3.55 -16.33 5.22
CA HIS A 139 4.96 -16.12 4.87
C HIS A 139 5.64 -14.98 5.65
N ASP A 140 4.99 -14.41 6.68
CA ASP A 140 5.47 -13.24 7.46
C ASP A 140 5.89 -12.04 6.59
N LEU A 141 5.13 -11.78 5.52
CA LEU A 141 5.38 -10.67 4.60
C LEU A 141 4.66 -9.39 5.05
N VAL A 142 5.32 -8.26 4.83
CA VAL A 142 4.67 -6.94 4.91
C VAL A 142 3.84 -6.68 3.66
N ILE A 143 2.61 -6.21 3.81
CA ILE A 143 1.81 -5.71 2.68
C ILE A 143 2.00 -4.20 2.59
N VAL A 144 2.48 -3.74 1.43
CA VAL A 144 2.49 -2.32 1.06
C VAL A 144 1.33 -2.10 0.10
N SER A 145 0.23 -1.54 0.62
CA SER A 145 -1.00 -1.29 -0.15
C SER A 145 -1.03 0.14 -0.68
N ASP A 146 -0.91 0.28 -1.99
CA ASP A 146 -1.06 1.55 -2.70
C ASP A 146 -2.52 1.72 -3.15
N GLU A 147 -3.26 2.54 -2.38
CA GLU A 147 -4.71 2.73 -2.49
C GLU A 147 -5.05 4.16 -2.97
N VAL A 148 -4.10 4.88 -3.58
CA VAL A 148 -4.27 6.29 -4.00
C VAL A 148 -5.38 6.56 -5.03
N TYR A 149 -5.96 5.49 -5.59
CA TYR A 149 -7.07 5.54 -6.54
C TYR A 149 -8.39 5.02 -5.95
N ASP A 150 -8.50 4.85 -4.63
CA ASP A 150 -9.68 4.26 -3.97
C ASP A 150 -11.01 4.98 -4.25
N GLU A 151 -10.96 6.27 -4.59
CA GLU A 151 -12.14 7.06 -5.02
C GLU A 151 -12.41 7.03 -6.53
N ILE A 152 -11.48 6.52 -7.34
CA ILE A 152 -11.60 6.47 -8.79
C ILE A 152 -12.09 5.07 -9.18
N VAL A 153 -13.34 4.78 -8.80
CA VAL A 153 -14.01 3.49 -9.01
C VAL A 153 -15.25 3.71 -9.86
N TYR A 154 -15.26 3.13 -11.07
CA TYR A 154 -16.40 3.22 -11.99
C TYR A 154 -17.40 2.08 -11.82
N GLU A 155 -16.91 0.88 -11.50
CA GLU A 155 -17.72 -0.33 -11.34
C GLU A 155 -17.24 -1.14 -10.13
N GLY A 156 -18.18 -1.72 -9.39
CA GLY A 156 -17.91 -2.48 -8.17
C GLY A 156 -17.69 -1.61 -6.93
N GLU A 157 -17.12 -2.21 -5.88
CA GLU A 157 -16.81 -1.55 -4.62
C GLU A 157 -15.33 -1.74 -4.31
N PHE A 158 -14.65 -0.66 -3.91
CA PHE A 158 -13.28 -0.72 -3.47
C PHE A 158 -13.15 -1.45 -2.12
N VAL A 159 -12.11 -2.26 -2.00
CA VAL A 159 -11.78 -3.00 -0.78
C VAL A 159 -10.39 -2.61 -0.33
N SER A 160 -10.28 -1.93 0.81
CA SER A 160 -9.00 -1.66 1.45
C SER A 160 -8.38 -2.94 2.01
N PHE A 161 -7.05 -2.97 2.05
CA PHE A 161 -6.30 -4.00 2.78
C PHE A 161 -6.39 -3.80 4.30
N VAL A 162 -6.69 -2.59 4.77
CA VAL A 162 -7.03 -2.33 6.17
C VAL A 162 -8.35 -3.02 6.51
N GLY A 163 -8.45 -3.66 7.69
CA GLY A 163 -9.73 -4.15 8.20
C GLY A 163 -9.61 -4.88 9.53
N GLU A 164 -10.48 -4.65 10.51
CA GLU A 164 -10.33 -5.20 11.88
C GLU A 164 -10.05 -6.73 11.95
N GLU A 165 -10.69 -7.54 11.11
CA GLU A 165 -10.42 -8.98 11.05
C GLU A 165 -9.11 -9.33 10.36
N ARG A 166 -8.61 -8.43 9.50
CA ARG A 166 -7.35 -8.52 8.77
C ARG A 166 -6.18 -7.98 9.63
N SER A 167 -6.32 -6.82 10.27
CA SER A 167 -5.28 -6.06 10.99
C SER A 167 -4.73 -6.72 12.26
N ARG A 168 -5.47 -7.65 12.91
CA ARG A 168 -5.20 -8.12 14.30
C ARG A 168 -3.85 -8.82 14.55
N ARG A 169 -2.99 -9.03 13.53
CA ARG A 169 -1.67 -9.68 13.67
C ARG A 169 -0.55 -9.10 12.78
N ARG A 170 -0.65 -7.86 12.26
CA ARG A 170 0.12 -7.48 11.05
C ARG A 170 1.11 -6.32 11.14
N ARG A 171 2.01 -6.32 10.14
CA ARG A 171 2.77 -5.19 9.63
C ARG A 171 2.19 -4.82 8.26
N GLU A 172 1.26 -3.89 8.22
CA GLU A 172 0.67 -3.35 6.98
C GLU A 172 1.01 -1.87 6.88
N LEU A 173 1.35 -1.41 5.68
CA LEU A 173 1.48 -0.01 5.37
C LEU A 173 0.55 0.33 4.22
N VAL A 174 -0.34 1.29 4.44
CA VAL A 174 -1.27 1.77 3.42
C VAL A 174 -0.88 3.18 3.01
N LEU A 175 -0.91 3.41 1.70
CA LEU A 175 -0.63 4.69 1.09
C LEU A 175 -1.91 5.24 0.45
N GLU A 176 -2.18 6.50 0.75
CA GLU A 176 -3.33 7.23 0.26
C GLU A 176 -2.89 8.63 -0.20
N ASP A 177 -3.64 9.21 -1.12
CA ASP A 177 -3.49 10.60 -1.56
C ASP A 177 -4.58 11.47 -0.94
N VAL A 178 -4.19 12.45 -0.12
CA VAL A 178 -5.13 13.36 0.54
C VAL A 178 -5.48 14.51 -0.41
N ARG A 179 -6.46 14.30 -1.29
CA ARG A 179 -7.00 15.40 -2.10
C ARG A 179 -8.12 16.11 -1.37
N ARG A 180 -8.11 17.45 -1.45
CA ARG A 180 -9.17 18.29 -0.90
C ARG A 180 -10.48 18.01 -1.65
N HIS A 181 -11.45 17.41 -0.98
CA HIS A 181 -12.83 17.41 -1.45
C HIS A 181 -13.31 18.87 -1.54
N ARG A 182 -13.86 19.26 -2.69
CA ARG A 182 -14.58 20.53 -2.86
C ARG A 182 -16.06 20.31 -2.59
#